data_AF-A0A124G5G2-F1
#
_entry.id   AF-A0A124G5G2-F1
#
_cell.length_a   1.000
_cell.length_b   1.000
_cell.length_c   1.000
_cell.angle_alpha   90.00
_cell.angle_beta   90.00
_cell.angle_gamma   90.00
#
_symmetry.space_group_name_H-M   'P 1'
#
loop_
_entity.id
_entity.type
_entity.pdbx_description
1 polymer ?
#
loop_
_entity_poly.entity_id
_entity_poly.type
_entity_poly.pdbx_seq_one_letter_code
_entity_poly.pdbx_strand_id
1 'polypeptide(L)'
;MSSKKEELGSLEEKIGKVPVFFRGLMEKEPEMFEMIMKFDQYIWADGVLDRKTKKVLAIAIAAALRDEHAIRAQLAGAKQLGVTKEQIEEGLRVTFMLSGMPAYVYGKSAMEEIMKD
;
A
#
# COMPACT_ATOMS: atom_id res chain seq x y z
N MET A 1 -23.20 17.94 14.28
CA MET A 1 -22.61 16.68 14.80
C MET A 1 -23.12 15.43 14.08
N SER A 2 -24.35 15.41 13.52
CA SER A 2 -24.89 14.25 12.78
C SER A 2 -24.06 13.87 11.55
N SER A 3 -23.67 14.84 10.70
CA SER A 3 -23.03 14.50 9.41
C SER A 3 -21.61 13.94 9.53
N LYS A 4 -20.80 14.40 10.50
CA LYS A 4 -19.42 13.88 10.70
C LYS A 4 -19.41 12.44 11.20
N LYS A 5 -20.42 12.03 11.98
CA LYS A 5 -20.54 10.66 12.49
C LYS A 5 -21.00 9.71 11.37
N GLU A 6 -21.86 10.18 10.48
CA GLU A 6 -22.27 9.48 9.26
C GLU A 6 -21.10 9.36 8.26
N GLU A 7 -20.31 10.41 8.06
CA GLU A 7 -19.08 10.37 7.24
C GLU A 7 -18.08 9.34 7.79
N LEU A 8 -17.84 9.34 9.11
CA LEU A 8 -16.99 8.34 9.78
C LEU A 8 -17.49 6.92 9.59
N GLY A 9 -18.78 6.68 9.78
CA GLY A 9 -19.37 5.36 9.57
C GLY A 9 -19.21 4.89 8.13
N SER A 10 -19.45 5.79 7.16
CA SER A 10 -19.27 5.49 5.73
C SER A 10 -17.80 5.24 5.35
N LEU A 11 -16.86 5.90 6.04
CA LEU A 11 -15.43 5.67 5.87
C LEU A 11 -15.06 4.31 6.45
N GLU A 12 -15.49 4.02 7.68
CA GLU A 12 -15.20 2.76 8.37
C GLU A 12 -15.71 1.54 7.58
N GLU A 13 -16.83 1.69 6.90
CA GLU A 13 -17.38 0.69 5.99
C GLU A 13 -16.54 0.50 4.72
N LYS A 14 -15.99 1.58 4.16
CA LYS A 14 -15.23 1.55 2.89
C LYS A 14 -13.77 1.12 3.04
N ILE A 15 -13.12 1.52 4.13
CA ILE A 15 -11.67 1.35 4.32
C ILE A 15 -11.32 0.57 5.60
N GLY A 16 -12.31 0.10 6.36
CA GLY A 16 -12.11 -0.48 7.68
C GLY A 16 -11.88 0.59 8.74
N LYS A 17 -11.51 0.15 9.95
CA LYS A 17 -11.40 1.04 11.13
C LYS A 17 -10.52 2.26 10.84
N VAL A 18 -11.12 3.44 10.90
CA VAL A 18 -10.44 4.71 10.63
C VAL A 18 -9.37 4.96 11.69
N PRO A 19 -8.09 5.12 11.31
CA PRO A 19 -7.03 5.41 12.27
C PRO A 19 -7.34 6.66 13.10
N VAL A 20 -6.95 6.67 14.38
CA VAL A 20 -7.24 7.78 15.31
C VAL A 20 -6.78 9.14 14.78
N PHE A 21 -5.69 9.16 14.00
CA PHE A 21 -5.18 10.35 13.33
C PHE A 21 -6.20 10.97 12.36
N PHE A 22 -6.94 10.18 11.59
CA PHE A 22 -7.95 10.68 10.64
C PHE A 22 -9.11 11.37 11.36
N ARG A 23 -9.48 10.93 12.57
CA ARG A 23 -10.46 11.64 13.40
C ARG A 23 -9.98 13.04 13.78
N GLY A 24 -8.72 13.16 14.18
CA GLY A 24 -8.10 14.47 14.44
C GLY A 24 -8.04 15.34 13.18
N LEU A 25 -7.77 14.74 12.01
CA LEU A 25 -7.69 15.44 10.74
C LEU A 25 -9.04 16.03 10.33
N MET A 26 -10.13 15.27 10.40
CA MET A 26 -11.48 15.77 10.10
C MET A 26 -11.96 16.91 11.01
N GLU A 27 -11.45 16.98 12.24
CA GLU A 27 -11.82 18.02 13.20
C GLU A 27 -10.98 19.27 13.05
N LYS A 28 -9.66 19.11 12.85
CA LYS A 28 -8.71 20.22 12.86
C LYS A 28 -8.35 20.74 11.46
N GLU A 29 -8.39 19.87 10.45
CA GLU A 29 -7.94 20.14 9.07
C GLU A 29 -8.92 19.51 8.05
N PRO A 30 -10.21 19.93 8.03
CA PRO A 30 -11.25 19.27 7.24
C PRO A 30 -11.01 19.32 5.73
N GLU A 31 -10.40 20.40 5.22
CA GLU A 31 -10.04 20.54 3.80
C GLU A 31 -8.96 19.53 3.41
N MET A 32 -7.96 19.32 4.27
CA MET A 32 -6.91 18.32 4.06
C MET A 32 -7.50 16.91 4.04
N PHE A 33 -8.44 16.63 4.95
CA PHE A 33 -9.14 15.35 4.96
C PHE A 33 -9.91 15.11 3.66
N GLU A 34 -10.67 16.10 3.19
CA GLU A 34 -11.45 15.98 1.95
C GLU A 34 -10.53 15.75 0.73
N MET A 35 -9.41 16.46 0.65
CA MET A 35 -8.41 16.27 -0.42
C MET A 35 -7.81 14.86 -0.41
N ILE A 36 -7.43 14.35 0.76
CA ILE A 36 -6.89 12.99 0.91
C ILE A 36 -7.92 11.95 0.48
N MET A 37 -9.17 12.10 0.91
CA MET A 37 -10.23 11.15 0.57
C MET A 37 -10.57 11.15 -0.92
N LYS A 38 -10.62 12.33 -1.56
CA LYS A 38 -10.80 12.45 -3.02
C LYS A 38 -9.65 11.78 -3.77
N PHE A 39 -8.42 12.00 -3.32
CA PHE A 39 -7.24 11.40 -3.94
C PHE A 39 -7.21 9.88 -3.78
N ASP A 40 -7.51 9.37 -2.59
CA ASP A 40 -7.61 7.92 -2.33
C ASP A 40 -8.65 7.26 -3.25
N GLN A 41 -9.84 7.85 -3.36
CA GLN A 41 -10.89 7.37 -4.25
C GLN A 41 -10.44 7.35 -5.72
N TYR A 42 -9.79 8.42 -6.18
CA TYR A 42 -9.28 8.52 -7.55
C TYR A 42 -8.23 7.44 -7.85
N ILE A 43 -7.26 7.24 -6.94
CA ILE A 43 -6.19 6.24 -7.12
C ILE A 43 -6.76 4.83 -7.18
N TRP A 44 -7.73 4.50 -6.34
CA TRP A 44 -8.28 3.14 -6.26
C TRP A 44 -9.45 2.85 -7.20
N ALA A 45 -10.02 3.84 -7.88
CA ALA A 45 -11.04 3.64 -8.89
C ALA A 45 -10.52 2.73 -10.02
N ASP A 46 -11.37 1.88 -10.58
CA ASP A 46 -11.01 1.08 -11.75
C ASP A 46 -10.70 1.97 -12.95
N GLY A 47 -9.73 1.56 -13.76
CA GLY A 47 -9.33 2.25 -15.00
C GLY A 47 -8.66 1.26 -15.95
N VAL A 48 -7.59 1.68 -16.63
CA VAL A 48 -6.79 0.76 -17.46
C VAL A 48 -6.23 -0.41 -16.63
N LEU A 49 -5.87 -0.13 -15.38
CA LEU A 49 -5.61 -1.17 -14.38
C LEU A 49 -6.81 -1.28 -13.45
N ASP A 50 -7.28 -2.50 -13.25
CA ASP A 50 -8.31 -2.78 -12.26
C ASP A 50 -7.77 -2.63 -10.82
N ARG A 51 -8.69 -2.49 -9.87
CA ARG A 51 -8.37 -2.28 -8.46
C ARG A 51 -7.58 -3.44 -7.86
N LYS A 52 -7.81 -4.67 -8.33
CA LYS A 52 -7.06 -5.86 -7.92
C LYS A 52 -5.59 -5.75 -8.32
N THR A 53 -5.30 -5.41 -9.57
CA THR A 53 -3.95 -5.22 -10.09
C THR A 53 -3.24 -4.10 -9.34
N LYS A 54 -3.91 -2.96 -9.15
CA LYS A 54 -3.38 -1.85 -8.32
C LYS A 54 -3.04 -2.29 -6.90
N LYS A 55 -3.81 -3.22 -6.33
CA LYS A 55 -3.58 -3.72 -4.97
C LYS A 55 -2.37 -4.65 -4.89
N VAL A 56 -2.14 -5.50 -5.89
CA VAL A 56 -0.90 -6.29 -6.00
C VAL A 56 0.33 -5.38 -6.12
N LEU A 57 0.26 -4.34 -6.96
CA LEU A 57 1.34 -3.34 -7.07
C LEU A 57 1.63 -2.64 -5.74
N ALA A 58 0.59 -2.24 -5.01
CA ALA A 58 0.75 -1.59 -3.70
C ALA A 58 1.43 -2.51 -2.67
N ILE A 59 1.09 -3.81 -2.66
CA ILE A 59 1.74 -4.81 -1.80
C ILE A 59 3.22 -4.97 -2.20
N ALA A 60 3.52 -5.06 -3.49
CA ALA A 60 4.89 -5.16 -3.99
C ALA A 60 5.76 -3.97 -3.57
N ILE A 61 5.24 -2.75 -3.69
CA ILE A 61 5.94 -1.52 -3.26
C ILE A 61 6.16 -1.53 -1.75
N ALA A 62 5.13 -1.85 -0.96
CA ALA A 62 5.26 -1.92 0.50
C ALA A 62 6.29 -2.98 0.93
N ALA A 63 6.31 -4.14 0.26
CA ALA A 63 7.27 -5.21 0.49
C ALA A 63 8.71 -4.80 0.13
N ALA A 64 8.91 -4.14 -1.01
CA ALA A 64 10.21 -3.61 -1.43
C ALA A 64 10.81 -2.66 -0.38
N LEU A 65 9.96 -1.84 0.24
CA LEU A 65 10.34 -0.88 1.28
C LEU A 65 10.43 -1.49 2.69
N ARG A 66 10.07 -2.78 2.85
CA ARG A 66 10.01 -3.47 4.15
C ARG A 66 9.10 -2.76 5.17
N ASP A 67 8.06 -2.08 4.69
CA ASP A 67 7.10 -1.37 5.54
C ASP A 67 6.03 -2.35 6.04
N GLU A 68 6.26 -2.91 7.22
CA GLU A 68 5.37 -3.91 7.81
C GLU A 68 3.94 -3.39 8.01
N HIS A 69 3.80 -2.11 8.36
CA HIS A 69 2.48 -1.51 8.57
C HIS A 69 1.72 -1.42 7.25
N ALA A 70 2.35 -0.88 6.20
CA ALA A 70 1.75 -0.78 4.88
C ALA A 70 1.45 -2.15 4.28
N ILE A 71 2.35 -3.13 4.42
CA ILE A 71 2.13 -4.52 3.94
C ILE A 71 0.85 -5.08 4.57
N ARG A 72 0.70 -4.98 5.89
CA ARG A 72 -0.49 -5.48 6.60
C ARG A 72 -1.76 -4.78 6.15
N ALA A 73 -1.72 -3.46 5.98
CA ALA A 73 -2.87 -2.68 5.52
C ALA A 73 -3.29 -3.05 4.10
N GLN A 74 -2.34 -3.16 3.16
CA GLN A 74 -2.65 -3.50 1.77
C GLN A 74 -3.13 -4.95 1.63
N LEU A 75 -2.57 -5.91 2.40
CA LEU A 75 -3.04 -7.30 2.42
C LEU A 75 -4.48 -7.42 2.96
N ALA A 76 -4.84 -6.63 3.98
CA ALA A 76 -6.20 -6.62 4.52
C ALA A 76 -7.21 -6.15 3.45
N GLY A 77 -6.90 -5.07 2.73
CA GLY A 77 -7.74 -4.57 1.63
C GLY A 77 -7.77 -5.55 0.43
N ALA A 78 -6.65 -6.19 0.11
CA ALA A 78 -6.57 -7.19 -0.96
C ALA A 78 -7.50 -8.38 -0.71
N LYS A 79 -7.56 -8.85 0.54
CA LYS A 79 -8.47 -9.94 0.94
C LYS A 79 -9.94 -9.58 0.68
N GLN A 80 -10.36 -8.35 1.02
CA GLN A 80 -11.74 -7.90 0.80
C GLN A 80 -12.07 -7.78 -0.69
N LEU A 81 -11.09 -7.42 -1.52
CA LEU A 81 -11.26 -7.34 -2.97
C LEU A 81 -11.23 -8.71 -3.67
N GLY A 82 -10.95 -9.81 -2.96
CA GLY A 82 -10.83 -11.14 -3.55
C GLY A 82 -9.58 -11.30 -4.43
N VAL A 83 -8.48 -10.64 -4.05
CA VAL A 83 -7.14 -10.93 -4.59
C VAL A 83 -6.67 -12.26 -4.02
N THR A 84 -6.16 -13.15 -4.87
CA THR A 84 -5.74 -14.48 -4.43
C THR A 84 -4.32 -14.50 -3.88
N LYS A 85 -3.95 -15.55 -3.15
CA LYS A 85 -2.59 -15.72 -2.65
C LYS A 85 -1.60 -15.87 -3.81
N GLU A 86 -2.01 -16.52 -4.89
CA GLU A 86 -1.21 -16.75 -6.09
C GLU A 86 -0.86 -15.43 -6.79
N GLN A 87 -1.83 -14.51 -6.90
CA GLN A 87 -1.58 -13.17 -7.46
C GLN A 87 -0.58 -12.38 -6.62
N ILE A 88 -0.67 -12.48 -5.29
CA ILE A 88 0.25 -11.81 -4.37
C ILE A 88 1.65 -12.43 -4.48
N GLU A 89 1.73 -13.75 -4.49
CA GLU A 89 2.97 -14.51 -4.63
C GLU A 89 3.71 -14.17 -5.93
N GLU A 90 3.00 -14.06 -7.06
CA GLU A 90 3.60 -13.64 -8.33
C GLU A 90 4.16 -12.21 -8.26
N GLY A 91 3.42 -11.27 -7.64
CA GLY A 91 3.91 -9.91 -7.40
C GLY A 91 5.13 -9.85 -6.46
N LEU A 92 5.18 -10.72 -5.44
CA LEU A 92 6.32 -10.81 -4.52
C LEU A 92 7.57 -11.38 -5.20
N ARG A 93 7.43 -12.30 -6.16
CA ARG A 93 8.58 -12.79 -6.95
C ARG A 93 9.19 -11.68 -7.81
N VAL A 94 8.37 -10.84 -8.43
CA VAL A 94 8.83 -9.64 -9.15
C VAL A 94 9.55 -8.69 -8.18
N THR A 95 8.97 -8.48 -7.00
CA THR A 95 9.57 -7.65 -5.93
C THR A 95 10.94 -8.19 -5.50
N PHE A 96 11.07 -9.50 -5.29
CA PHE A 96 12.34 -10.13 -4.94
C PHE A 96 13.41 -9.91 -6.02
N MET A 97 13.04 -10.11 -7.29
CA MET A 97 13.95 -9.88 -8.42
C MET A 97 14.43 -8.42 -8.46
N LEU A 98 13.54 -7.44 -8.27
CA LEU A 98 13.90 -6.02 -8.45
C LEU A 98 14.39 -5.31 -7.19
N SER A 99 14.10 -5.82 -6.00
CA SER A 99 14.49 -5.19 -4.72
C SER A 99 15.51 -6.01 -3.93
N GLY A 100 15.66 -7.31 -4.23
CA GLY A 100 16.67 -8.19 -3.62
C GLY A 100 17.92 -8.35 -4.48
N MET A 101 17.76 -8.56 -5.80
CA MET A 101 18.89 -8.75 -6.71
C MET A 101 19.86 -7.56 -6.74
N PRO A 102 19.41 -6.28 -6.72
CA PRO A 102 20.35 -5.16 -6.65
C PRO A 102 21.26 -5.24 -5.42
N ALA A 103 20.74 -5.61 -4.25
CA ALA A 103 21.56 -5.75 -3.04
C ALA A 103 22.65 -6.83 -3.21
N TYR A 104 22.31 -7.97 -3.84
CA TYR A 104 23.28 -9.00 -4.17
C TYR A 104 24.35 -8.50 -5.16
N VAL A 105 23.93 -7.85 -6.26
CA VAL A 105 24.83 -7.32 -7.30
C VAL A 105 25.80 -6.28 -6.73
N TYR A 106 25.30 -5.32 -5.95
CA TYR A 106 26.15 -4.32 -5.30
C TYR A 106 27.15 -4.96 -4.34
N GLY A 107 26.71 -5.92 -3.51
CA GLY A 107 27.59 -6.64 -2.59
C GLY A 107 28.66 -7.44 -3.32
N LYS A 108 28.27 -8.19 -4.37
CA LYS A 108 29.20 -8.97 -5.19
C LYS A 108 30.23 -8.08 -5.90
N SER A 109 29.77 -6.98 -6.50
CA SER A 109 30.65 -6.03 -7.17
C SER A 109 31.67 -5.42 -6.20
N ALA A 110 31.25 -5.01 -5.01
CA ALA A 110 32.15 -4.48 -4.00
C ALA A 110 33.14 -5.53 -3.49
N MET A 111 32.70 -6.77 -3.31
CA MET A 111 33.56 -7.89 -2.93
C MET A 111 34.64 -8.15 -3.99
N GLU A 112 34.27 -8.23 -5.27
CA GLU A 112 35.23 -8.42 -6.38
C GLU A 112 36.21 -7.25 -6.51
N GLU A 113 35.80 -6.04 -6.14
CA GLU A 113 36.67 -4.86 -6.13
C GLU A 113 37.70 -4.87 -4.99
N ILE A 114 37.27 -5.24 -3.78
CA ILE A 114 38.08 -5.14 -2.55
C ILE A 114 38.92 -6.41 -2.32
N MET A 115 38.34 -7.59 -2.52
CA MET A 115 38.94 -8.89 -2.25
C MET A 115 39.55 -9.49 -3.51
N LYS A 116 40.51 -8.78 -4.12
CA LYS A 116 41.26 -9.28 -5.27
C LYS A 116 42.33 -10.27 -4.81
N ASP A 117 42.45 -11.39 -5.52
CA ASP A 117 43.61 -12.29 -5.45
C ASP A 117 44.86 -11.62 -6.06
#